data_AF-A0A6G0ZK84-F1
#
_entry.id   AF-A0A6G0ZK84-F1
#
_cell.length_a   1.000
_cell.length_b   1.000
_cell.length_c   1.000
_cell.angle_alpha   90.00
_cell.angle_beta   90.00
_cell.angle_gamma   90.00
#
_symmetry.space_group_name_H-M   'P 1'
#
loop_
_entity.id
_entity.type
_entity.pdbx_description
1 polymer ?
#
loop_
_entity_poly.entity_id
_entity_poly.type
_entity_poly.pdbx_seq_one_letter_code
_entity_poly.pdbx_strand_id
1 'polypeptide(L)'
;MLSNLEKSEVPNIPDTYQASGDIWVGNLDHEEKRRKCSFNEPTGEWRIRKNKELQDLYQRPSIKEDITKRKLKWARYSWRKTGSLIKIVQENAPKGKRPLGRPRLRWEDRIKEYIEKVRLGLDWKQLALDRKTWRQICWMT
;
A
#
# COMPACT_ATOMS: atom_id res chain seq x y z
N MET A 1 14.97 -12.98 -21.93
CA MET A 1 14.98 -12.56 -23.35
C MET A 1 13.58 -12.71 -23.95
N LEU A 2 12.61 -11.95 -23.44
CA LEU A 2 11.28 -11.61 -23.98
C LEU A 2 10.86 -10.44 -23.05
N SER A 3 10.55 -9.21 -23.43
CA SER A 3 9.84 -8.68 -24.58
C SER A 3 10.28 -7.22 -24.81
N ASN A 4 11.15 -7.00 -25.80
CA ASN A 4 11.32 -5.69 -26.44
C ASN A 4 10.60 -5.70 -27.79
N LEU A 5 9.43 -6.33 -27.85
CA LEU A 5 8.52 -6.15 -28.99
C LEU A 5 7.83 -4.80 -28.79
N GLU A 6 8.26 -3.88 -29.66
CA GLU A 6 7.68 -2.60 -30.05
C GLU A 6 6.73 -1.90 -29.07
N LYS A 7 7.33 -0.97 -28.33
CA LYS A 7 6.61 0.17 -27.76
C LYS A 7 5.96 1.07 -28.84
N SER A 8 6.28 0.87 -30.12
CA SER A 8 5.81 1.61 -31.32
C SER A 8 4.54 1.04 -31.95
N GLU A 9 4.14 -0.21 -31.67
CA GLU A 9 3.00 -0.86 -32.33
C GLU A 9 1.70 -0.79 -31.53
N VAL A 10 1.75 -0.44 -30.24
CA VAL A 10 0.54 -0.30 -29.43
C VAL A 10 -0.17 1.01 -29.82
N PRO A 11 -1.45 0.98 -30.22
CA PRO A 11 -2.19 2.19 -30.58
C PRO A 11 -2.17 3.21 -29.42
N ASN A 12 -2.27 4.50 -29.72
CA ASN A 12 -2.50 5.49 -28.67
C ASN A 12 -3.94 5.38 -28.15
N ILE A 13 -4.14 5.52 -26.84
CA ILE A 13 -5.48 5.59 -26.24
C ILE A 13 -6.16 6.88 -26.73
N PRO A 14 -7.31 6.81 -27.40
CA PRO A 14 -8.02 8.01 -27.83
C PRO A 14 -8.39 8.89 -26.63
N ASP A 15 -8.29 10.21 -26.77
CA ASP A 15 -8.66 11.16 -25.70
C ASP A 15 -10.14 11.07 -25.30
N THR A 16 -10.96 10.50 -26.19
CA THR A 16 -12.39 10.23 -26.00
C THR A 16 -12.67 8.90 -25.29
N TYR A 17 -11.65 8.09 -24.97
CA TYR A 17 -11.86 6.78 -24.37
C TYR A 17 -12.29 6.90 -22.91
N GLN A 18 -13.55 6.57 -22.64
CA GLN A 18 -14.09 6.46 -21.29
C GLN A 18 -13.88 5.03 -20.81
N ALA A 19 -12.89 4.80 -19.94
CA ALA A 19 -12.73 3.48 -19.33
C ALA A 19 -14.01 3.10 -18.57
N SER A 20 -14.39 1.82 -18.63
CA SER A 20 -15.59 1.31 -17.96
C SER A 20 -15.50 1.55 -16.44
N GLY A 21 -16.08 2.65 -15.95
CA GLY A 21 -16.04 3.15 -14.57
C GLY A 21 -15.86 4.67 -14.45
N ASP A 22 -16.06 5.21 -13.25
CA ASP A 22 -16.16 6.66 -12.94
C ASP A 22 -14.85 7.49 -13.10
N ILE A 23 -13.82 6.95 -13.78
CA ILE A 23 -12.53 7.62 -13.94
C ILE A 23 -12.44 8.26 -15.33
N TRP A 24 -12.50 9.59 -15.39
CA TRP A 24 -12.17 10.34 -16.60
C TRP A 24 -10.70 10.16 -16.97
N VAL A 25 -10.43 9.41 -18.05
CA VAL A 25 -9.07 9.18 -18.61
C VAL A 25 -8.60 10.37 -19.46
N GLY A 26 -9.52 11.26 -19.85
CA GLY A 26 -9.22 12.43 -20.70
C GLY A 26 -8.22 13.43 -20.10
N ASN A 27 -8.10 13.51 -18.76
CA ASN A 27 -7.18 14.41 -18.07
C ASN A 27 -5.79 13.82 -17.79
N LEU A 28 -5.56 12.54 -18.14
CA LEU A 28 -4.29 11.86 -17.89
C LEU A 28 -3.33 12.10 -19.05
N ASP A 29 -2.05 12.28 -18.72
CA ASP A 29 -1.02 12.38 -19.74
C ASP A 29 -0.82 11.04 -20.48
N HIS A 30 -0.11 11.06 -21.59
CA HIS A 30 0.10 9.86 -22.42
C HIS A 30 0.85 8.74 -21.67
N GLU A 31 1.75 9.09 -20.74
CA GLU A 31 2.50 8.14 -19.95
C GLU A 31 1.62 7.51 -18.85
N GLU A 32 0.78 8.30 -18.20
CA GLU A 32 -0.21 7.86 -17.21
C GLU A 32 -1.25 6.94 -17.82
N LYS A 33 -1.75 7.28 -19.02
CA LYS A 33 -2.63 6.42 -19.82
C LYS A 33 -1.95 5.07 -20.09
N ARG A 34 -0.68 5.07 -20.53
CA ARG A 34 0.11 3.86 -20.78
C ARG A 34 0.33 3.01 -19.52
N ARG A 35 0.56 3.67 -18.38
CA ARG A 35 0.80 3.06 -17.08
C ARG A 35 -0.46 2.40 -16.49
N LYS A 36 -1.64 2.96 -16.78
CA LYS A 36 -2.91 2.57 -16.16
C LYS A 36 -3.75 1.63 -17.02
N CYS A 37 -3.63 1.70 -18.34
CA CYS A 37 -4.45 0.93 -19.27
C CYS A 37 -3.63 -0.11 -20.05
N SER A 38 -4.33 -1.15 -20.50
CA SER A 38 -3.82 -2.20 -21.40
C SER A 38 -4.79 -2.36 -22.57
N PHE A 39 -4.24 -2.56 -23.76
CA PHE A 39 -5.00 -2.87 -24.97
C PHE A 39 -5.31 -4.37 -25.02
N ASN A 40 -6.57 -4.73 -25.30
CA ASN A 40 -6.95 -6.11 -25.59
C ASN A 40 -6.93 -6.32 -27.11
N GLU A 41 -5.93 -7.03 -27.63
CA GLU A 41 -5.82 -7.37 -29.05
C GLU A 41 -7.08 -8.05 -29.64
N PRO A 42 -7.75 -9.01 -28.95
CA PRO A 42 -8.88 -9.73 -29.55
C PRO A 42 -10.16 -8.89 -29.67
N THR A 43 -10.37 -7.91 -28.78
CA THR A 43 -11.59 -7.09 -28.76
C THR A 43 -11.36 -5.69 -29.32
N GLY A 44 -10.10 -5.27 -29.50
CA GLY A 44 -9.75 -3.91 -29.90
C GLY A 44 -10.06 -2.85 -28.83
N GLU A 45 -10.34 -3.26 -27.60
CA GLU A 45 -10.77 -2.38 -26.51
C GLU A 45 -9.66 -2.10 -25.50
N TRP A 46 -9.69 -0.90 -24.93
CA TRP A 46 -8.82 -0.53 -23.82
C TRP A 46 -9.45 -0.88 -22.49
N ARG A 47 -8.67 -1.38 -21.54
CA ARG A 47 -9.16 -1.60 -20.19
C ARG A 47 -8.16 -1.12 -19.15
N ILE A 48 -8.66 -0.82 -17.96
CA ILE A 48 -7.81 -0.57 -16.81
C ILE A 48 -7.07 -1.87 -16.47
N ARG A 49 -5.76 -1.76 -16.23
CA ARG A 49 -4.92 -2.90 -15.84
C ARG A 49 -5.40 -3.47 -14.52
N LYS A 50 -5.38 -4.80 -14.42
CA LYS A 50 -5.65 -5.50 -13.15
C LYS A 50 -4.45 -5.34 -12.21
N ASN A 51 -4.68 -5.51 -10.91
CA ASN A 51 -3.61 -5.39 -9.90
C ASN A 51 -2.41 -6.32 -10.17
N LYS A 52 -2.65 -7.55 -10.69
CA LYS A 52 -1.58 -8.49 -11.07
C LYS A 52 -0.71 -7.92 -12.21
N GLU A 53 -1.34 -7.40 -13.25
CA GLU A 53 -0.63 -6.81 -14.40
C GLU A 53 0.20 -5.58 -13.99
N LEU A 54 -0.28 -4.78 -13.03
CA LEU A 54 0.49 -3.68 -12.45
C LEU A 54 1.67 -4.19 -11.63
N GLN A 55 1.50 -5.27 -10.85
CA GLN A 55 2.58 -5.88 -10.08
C GLN A 55 3.69 -6.39 -11.00
N ASP A 56 3.34 -7.09 -12.08
CA ASP A 56 4.29 -7.62 -13.06
C ASP A 56 5.02 -6.49 -13.81
N LEU A 57 4.30 -5.43 -14.18
CA LEU A 57 4.86 -4.29 -14.92
C LEU A 57 5.91 -3.52 -14.10
N TYR A 58 5.61 -3.24 -12.83
CA TYR A 58 6.49 -2.42 -11.99
C TYR A 58 7.47 -3.23 -11.16
N GLN A 59 7.26 -4.54 -11.02
CA GLN A 59 8.03 -5.42 -10.12
C GLN A 59 8.17 -4.82 -8.72
N ARG A 60 7.13 -4.07 -8.29
CA ARG A 60 7.10 -3.30 -7.06
C ARG A 60 6.15 -3.95 -6.06
N PRO A 61 6.43 -3.82 -4.75
CA PRO A 61 5.51 -4.27 -3.73
C PRO A 61 4.15 -3.58 -3.91
N SER A 62 3.09 -4.28 -3.52
CA SER A 62 1.74 -3.72 -3.62
C SER A 62 1.63 -2.46 -2.75
N ILE A 63 0.78 -1.50 -3.15
CA ILE A 63 0.53 -0.29 -2.35
C ILE A 63 0.13 -0.65 -0.91
N LYS A 64 -0.58 -1.78 -0.74
CA LYS A 64 -0.96 -2.30 0.58
C LYS A 64 0.25 -2.70 1.41
N GLU A 65 1.22 -3.40 0.83
CA GLU A 65 2.50 -3.74 1.49
C GLU A 65 3.28 -2.48 1.85
N ASP A 66 3.38 -1.50 0.95
CA ASP A 66 4.11 -0.25 1.18
C ASP A 66 3.52 0.59 2.32
N ILE A 67 2.19 0.72 2.36
CA ILE A 67 1.49 1.38 3.46
C ILE A 67 1.76 0.64 4.77
N THR A 68 1.75 -0.69 4.73
CA THR A 68 1.97 -1.53 5.90
C THR A 68 3.40 -1.39 6.43
N LYS A 69 4.41 -1.43 5.55
CA LYS A 69 5.81 -1.13 5.87
C LYS A 69 5.99 0.22 6.53
N ARG A 70 5.35 1.27 5.99
CA ARG A 70 5.42 2.63 6.56
C ARG A 70 4.81 2.68 7.96
N LYS A 71 3.67 2.02 8.18
CA LYS A 71 3.03 1.93 9.50
C LYS A 71 3.93 1.23 10.51
N LEU A 72 4.58 0.12 10.15
CA LEU A 72 5.50 -0.61 11.03
C LEU A 72 6.76 0.21 11.36
N LYS A 73 7.34 0.88 10.36
CA LYS A 73 8.48 1.78 10.57
C LYS A 73 8.12 2.90 11.56
N TRP A 74 6.93 3.49 11.41
CA TRP A 74 6.44 4.53 12.31
C TRP A 74 6.16 4.01 13.71
N ALA A 75 5.53 2.84 13.86
CA ALA A 75 5.25 2.21 15.15
C ALA A 75 6.51 2.02 16.00
N ARG A 76 7.58 1.52 15.37
CA ARG A 76 8.89 1.38 16.02
C ARG A 76 9.46 2.73 16.44
N TYR A 77 9.40 3.71 15.54
CA TYR A 77 9.90 5.05 15.82
C TYR A 77 9.15 5.70 16.97
N SER A 78 7.81 5.65 16.96
CA SER A 78 6.97 6.24 18.01
C SER A 78 7.22 5.60 19.37
N TRP A 79 7.33 4.28 19.42
CA TRP A 79 7.54 3.55 20.67
C TRP A 79 8.92 3.81 21.29
N ARG A 80 9.95 3.93 20.44
CA ARG A 80 11.33 4.14 20.89
C ARG A 80 11.67 5.60 21.21
N LYS A 81 10.86 6.56 20.78
CA LYS A 81 11.13 7.99 20.99
C LYS A 81 10.82 8.40 22.43
N THR A 82 11.81 8.28 23.31
CA THR A 82 11.74 8.71 24.72
C THR A 82 11.43 10.21 24.84
N GLY A 83 10.67 10.59 25.87
CA GLY A 83 10.31 11.99 26.15
C GLY A 83 9.34 12.62 25.14
N SER A 84 8.82 11.85 24.18
CA SER A 84 7.83 12.38 23.24
C SER A 84 6.40 12.23 23.76
N LEU A 85 5.56 13.23 23.49
CA LEU A 85 4.12 13.17 23.76
C LEU A 85 3.47 11.91 23.15
N ILE A 86 3.94 11.49 21.98
CA ILE A 86 3.45 10.30 21.29
C ILE A 86 3.65 9.05 22.17
N LYS A 87 4.85 8.87 22.73
CA LYS A 87 5.16 7.73 23.60
C LYS A 87 4.35 7.78 24.89
N ILE A 88 4.24 8.95 25.52
CA ILE A 88 3.45 9.17 26.73
C ILE A 88 1.97 8.81 26.50
N VAL A 89 1.38 9.25 25.38
CA VAL A 89 -0.02 8.92 25.04
C VAL A 89 -0.18 7.43 24.76
N GLN A 90 0.80 6.77 24.14
CA GLN A 90 0.77 5.32 23.89
C GLN A 90 0.91 4.48 25.17
N GLU A 91 1.69 4.95 26.15
CA GLU A 91 1.88 4.32 27.47
C GLU A 91 0.64 4.49 28.34
N ASN A 92 0.09 5.71 28.41
CA ASN A 92 -1.09 6.02 29.22
C ASN A 92 -2.40 5.40 28.71
N ALA A 93 -2.38 4.78 27.52
CA ALA A 93 -3.49 4.01 26.93
C ALA A 93 -4.86 4.69 27.14
N PRO A 94 -5.13 5.84 26.48
CA PRO A 94 -6.27 6.68 26.79
C PRO A 94 -7.59 5.90 26.79
N LYS A 95 -8.22 5.89 27.96
CA LYS A 95 -9.49 5.24 28.25
C LYS A 95 -10.62 6.25 28.08
N GLY A 96 -11.69 5.86 27.39
CA GLY A 96 -12.84 6.74 27.12
C GLY A 96 -13.69 6.28 25.95
N LYS A 97 -14.89 6.86 25.81
CA LYS A 97 -15.78 6.64 24.66
C LYS A 97 -15.29 7.48 23.48
N ARG A 98 -15.28 6.90 22.28
CA ARG A 98 -14.98 7.65 21.05
C ARG A 98 -16.21 8.43 20.60
N PRO A 99 -16.02 9.64 20.03
CA PRO A 99 -17.11 10.35 19.40
C PRO A 99 -17.66 9.56 18.22
N LEU A 100 -18.96 9.73 17.97
CA LEU A 100 -19.65 9.17 16.81
C LEU A 100 -19.01 9.70 15.51
N GLY A 101 -18.92 8.85 14.49
CA GLY A 101 -18.34 9.18 13.18
C GLY A 101 -16.86 8.84 12.99
N ARG A 102 -16.07 8.62 14.06
CA ARG A 102 -14.68 8.16 13.91
C ARG A 102 -14.64 6.63 13.70
N PRO A 103 -13.78 6.11 12.79
CA PRO A 103 -13.55 4.67 12.67
C PRO A 103 -13.23 4.03 14.03
N ARG A 104 -13.90 2.92 14.34
CA ARG A 104 -13.72 2.20 15.62
C ARG A 104 -12.30 1.65 15.76
N LEU A 105 -11.71 1.24 14.64
CA LEU A 105 -10.41 0.59 14.58
C LEU A 105 -9.26 1.57 14.81
N ARG A 106 -8.37 1.26 15.75
CA ARG A 106 -7.17 2.07 16.02
C ARG A 106 -6.08 1.77 15.01
N TRP A 107 -5.20 2.74 14.82
CA TRP A 107 -3.95 2.51 14.10
C TRP A 107 -3.11 1.39 14.76
N GLU A 108 -3.11 1.34 16.10
CA GLU A 108 -2.42 0.32 16.89
C GLU A 108 -3.03 -1.07 16.68
N ASP A 109 -4.36 -1.17 16.58
CA ASP A 109 -5.05 -2.46 16.34
C ASP A 109 -4.62 -3.06 15.00
N ARG A 110 -4.38 -2.23 13.98
CA ARG A 110 -3.84 -2.67 12.68
C ARG A 110 -2.41 -3.20 12.78
N ILE A 111 -1.60 -2.65 13.67
CA ILE A 111 -0.24 -3.16 13.90
C ILE A 111 -0.28 -4.48 14.65
N LYS A 112 -1.14 -4.59 15.67
CA LYS A 112 -1.37 -5.86 16.37
C LYS A 112 -1.82 -6.94 15.41
N GLU A 113 -2.84 -6.67 14.60
CA GLU A 113 -3.35 -7.60 13.59
C GLU A 113 -2.25 -8.06 12.62
N TYR A 114 -1.39 -7.14 12.21
CA TYR A 114 -0.29 -7.45 11.32
C TYR A 114 0.79 -8.31 11.99
N ILE A 115 1.20 -7.93 13.21
CA ILE A 115 2.22 -8.66 13.96
C ILE A 115 1.73 -10.06 14.29
N GLU A 116 0.46 -10.21 14.64
CA GLU A 116 -0.17 -11.52 14.87
C GLU A 116 -0.07 -12.42 13.63
N LYS A 117 -0.27 -11.86 12.43
CA LYS A 117 -0.13 -12.61 11.16
C LYS A 117 1.30 -13.08 10.88
N VAL A 118 2.31 -12.32 11.31
CA VAL A 118 3.73 -12.63 11.05
C VAL A 118 4.34 -13.48 12.18
N ARG A 119 3.98 -13.20 13.43
CA ARG A 119 4.44 -13.88 14.64
C ARG A 119 3.30 -13.93 15.67
N LEU A 120 2.63 -15.08 15.73
CA LEU A 120 1.50 -15.32 16.64
C LEU A 120 1.91 -15.13 18.11
N GLY A 121 1.06 -14.46 18.88
CA GLY A 121 1.19 -14.35 20.34
C GLY A 121 2.31 -13.45 20.87
N LEU A 122 3.01 -12.67 20.02
CA LEU A 122 4.06 -11.76 20.46
C LEU A 122 3.57 -10.30 20.55
N ASP A 123 3.95 -9.63 21.64
CA ASP A 123 3.68 -8.20 21.78
C ASP A 123 4.58 -7.37 20.86
N TRP A 124 3.95 -6.58 20.00
CA TRP A 124 4.63 -5.69 19.06
C TRP A 124 5.52 -4.66 19.78
N LYS A 125 5.17 -4.24 21.01
CA LYS A 125 5.97 -3.28 21.77
C LYS A 125 7.32 -3.86 22.20
N GLN A 126 7.34 -5.14 22.57
CA GLN A 126 8.58 -5.86 22.89
C GLN A 126 9.42 -6.05 21.63
N LEU A 127 8.79 -6.50 20.54
CA LEU A 127 9.45 -6.64 19.24
C LEU A 127 10.02 -5.32 18.72
N ALA A 128 9.35 -4.20 18.95
CA ALA A 128 9.81 -2.88 18.51
C ALA A 128 11.11 -2.43 19.17
N LEU A 129 11.44 -2.97 20.36
CA LEU A 129 12.70 -2.68 21.05
C LEU A 129 13.88 -3.43 20.42
N ASP A 130 13.68 -4.68 19.98
CA ASP A 130 14.70 -5.43 19.25
C ASP A 130 14.76 -4.98 17.79
N ARG A 131 15.88 -4.32 17.45
CA ARG A 131 16.10 -3.77 16.11
C ARG A 131 16.21 -4.86 15.04
N LYS A 132 16.75 -6.03 15.38
CA LYS A 132 17.01 -7.09 14.40
C LYS A 132 15.69 -7.78 14.02
N THR A 133 14.93 -8.23 15.00
CA THR A 133 13.61 -8.85 14.75
C THR A 133 12.63 -7.87 14.10
N TRP A 134 12.58 -6.61 14.54
CA TRP A 134 11.69 -5.64 13.89
C TRP A 134 12.05 -5.37 12.43
N ARG A 135 13.35 -5.32 12.10
CA ARG A 135 13.80 -5.14 10.73
C ARG A 135 13.39 -6.33 9.86
N GLN A 136 13.55 -7.56 10.37
CA GLN A 136 13.11 -8.78 9.67
C GLN A 136 11.61 -8.70 9.38
N ILE A 137 10.79 -8.38 10.38
CA ILE A 137 9.33 -8.23 10.22
C ILE A 137 8.99 -7.20 9.13
N CYS A 138 9.67 -6.05 9.11
CA CYS A 138 9.43 -5.02 8.10
C CYS A 138 9.86 -5.39 6.67
N TRP A 139 10.75 -6.38 6.52
CA TRP A 139 11.26 -6.85 5.23
C TRP A 139 10.53 -8.11 4.73
N MET A 140 9.84 -8.83 5.61
CA MET A 140 9.08 -10.04 5.26
C MET A 140 7.71 -9.76 4.65
N THR A 141 7.20 -8.54 4.79
CA THR A 141 6.24 -7.96 3.84
C THR A 141 6.93 -7.05 2.88
#